data_AF-A0A7C1AYV7-F1
#
_entry.id   AF-A0A7C1AYV7-F1
#
_cell.length_a   1.000
_cell.length_b   1.000
_cell.length_c   1.000
_cell.angle_alpha   90.00
_cell.angle_beta   90.00
_cell.angle_gamma   90.00
#
_symmetry.space_group_name_H-M   'P 1'
#
loop_
_entity.id
_entity.type
_entity.pdbx_description
1 polymer ?
#
loop_
_entity_poly.entity_id
_entity_poly.type
_entity_poly.pdbx_seq_one_letter_code
_entity_poly.pdbx_strand_id
1 'polypeptide(L)'
;MSSQEPRKPLAIGQAKEATLLKLLPPKNVQLILTRYIKKKMGEAPHRVDTFSGLIMECKAGKIFFKDGILDFEPNPFMVKKVKTWPSEIRNILKSYAGAVFVKSAEKVLKETYKLVREQELEKGGMVLEIEVPDAEGYLFQVAILPSGRVTVFSNQNDDTAQQSALQIVKSLEKSNLVDF
;
A
#
# COMPACT_ATOMS: atom_id res chain seq x y z
N MET A 1 26.10 -28.50 -0.94
CA MET A 1 25.19 -27.42 -0.52
C MET A 1 24.58 -26.86 -1.79
N SER A 2 23.32 -27.19 -2.11
CA SER A 2 22.69 -26.69 -3.34
C SER A 2 22.45 -25.19 -3.19
N SER A 3 23.14 -24.39 -3.99
CA SER A 3 22.73 -23.00 -4.26
C SER A 3 21.33 -23.06 -4.88
N GLN A 4 20.29 -22.88 -4.07
CA GLN A 4 18.94 -22.73 -4.59
C GLN A 4 18.94 -21.43 -5.41
N GLU A 5 18.83 -21.56 -6.73
CA GLU A 5 18.51 -20.41 -7.57
C GLU A 5 17.25 -19.74 -7.01
N PRO A 6 17.22 -18.40 -6.91
CA PRO A 6 16.05 -17.71 -6.41
C PRO A 6 14.85 -18.05 -7.28
N ARG A 7 13.79 -18.60 -6.66
CA ARG A 7 12.55 -18.96 -7.37
C ARG A 7 12.02 -17.73 -8.09
N LYS A 8 11.74 -17.86 -9.39
CA LYS A 8 11.17 -16.79 -10.18
C LYS A 8 9.70 -16.57 -9.79
N PRO A 9 9.23 -15.32 -9.69
CA PRO A 9 7.83 -15.05 -9.44
C PRO A 9 6.98 -15.45 -10.64
N LEU A 10 5.83 -16.08 -10.38
CA LEU A 10 4.86 -16.46 -11.40
C LEU A 10 3.89 -15.32 -11.74
N ALA A 11 3.56 -14.49 -10.76
CA ALA A 11 2.73 -13.31 -10.95
C ALA A 11 3.13 -12.18 -9.99
N ILE A 12 2.95 -10.93 -10.41
CA ILE A 12 3.25 -9.72 -9.63
C ILE A 12 2.09 -8.74 -9.76
N GLY A 13 1.49 -8.35 -8.65
CA GLY A 13 0.54 -7.23 -8.57
C GLY A 13 1.18 -6.01 -7.93
N GLN A 14 0.78 -4.80 -8.34
CA GLN A 14 1.31 -3.56 -7.77
C GLN A 14 0.20 -2.52 -7.59
N ALA A 15 0.02 -2.03 -6.37
CA ALA A 15 -0.78 -0.84 -6.12
C ALA A 15 -0.02 0.41 -6.59
N LYS A 16 -0.64 1.22 -7.44
CA LYS A 16 -0.19 2.58 -7.74
C LYS A 16 -0.25 3.42 -6.47
N GLU A 17 0.56 4.48 -6.41
CA GLU A 17 0.61 5.34 -5.21
C GLU A 17 -0.78 5.87 -4.83
N ALA A 18 -1.59 6.32 -5.80
CA ALA A 18 -2.94 6.79 -5.53
C ALA A 18 -3.83 5.68 -4.94
N THR A 19 -3.80 4.47 -5.50
CA THR A 19 -4.53 3.30 -4.99
C THR A 19 -4.12 2.98 -3.56
N LEU A 20 -2.80 2.96 -3.29
CA LEU A 20 -2.26 2.72 -1.95
C LEU A 20 -2.73 3.80 -0.95
N LEU A 21 -2.62 5.08 -1.33
CA LEU A 21 -2.99 6.20 -0.46
C LEU A 21 -4.51 6.30 -0.22
N LYS A 22 -5.35 5.83 -1.16
CA LYS A 22 -6.81 5.74 -0.98
C LYS A 22 -7.22 4.82 0.17
N LEU A 23 -6.36 3.87 0.55
CA LEU A 23 -6.64 2.97 1.68
C LEU A 23 -6.66 3.69 3.04
N LEU A 24 -6.10 4.91 3.12
CA LEU A 24 -6.15 5.70 4.33
C LEU A 24 -7.48 6.45 4.43
N PRO A 25 -8.26 6.23 5.51
CA PRO A 25 -9.45 7.03 5.76
C PRO A 25 -9.09 8.53 5.87
N PRO A 26 -9.92 9.46 5.35
CA PRO A 26 -9.63 10.90 5.41
C PRO A 26 -9.34 11.42 6.82
N LYS A 27 -10.02 10.89 7.85
CA LYS A 27 -9.76 11.20 9.26
C LYS A 27 -8.32 10.86 9.69
N ASN A 28 -7.79 9.73 9.23
CA ASN A 28 -6.42 9.30 9.56
C ASN A 28 -5.40 10.17 8.83
N VAL A 29 -5.63 10.49 7.56
CA VAL A 29 -4.79 11.43 6.80
C VAL A 29 -4.73 12.78 7.51
N GLN A 30 -5.88 13.32 7.94
CA GLN A 30 -5.95 14.56 8.71
C GLN A 30 -5.10 14.50 9.98
N LEU A 31 -5.22 13.44 10.78
CA LEU A 31 -4.44 13.29 12.01
C LEU A 31 -2.93 13.24 11.74
N ILE A 32 -2.50 12.48 10.72
CA ILE A 32 -1.10 12.34 10.33
C ILE A 32 -0.54 13.70 9.89
N LEU A 33 -1.24 14.39 8.99
CA LEU A 33 -0.82 15.70 8.47
C LEU A 33 -0.82 16.78 9.55
N THR A 34 -1.79 16.76 10.47
CA THR A 34 -1.87 17.71 11.59
C THR A 34 -0.66 17.58 12.49
N ARG A 35 -0.26 16.34 12.82
CA ARG A 35 0.95 16.07 13.61
C ARG A 35 2.22 16.51 12.88
N TYR A 36 2.32 16.22 11.58
CA TYR A 36 3.46 16.62 10.76
C TYR A 36 3.60 18.15 10.72
N ILE A 37 2.53 18.88 10.41
CA ILE A 37 2.56 20.35 10.32
C ILE A 37 2.85 20.97 11.67
N LYS A 38 2.20 20.51 12.75
CA LYS A 38 2.48 20.99 14.12
C LYS A 38 3.95 20.79 14.49
N LYS A 39 4.56 19.67 14.10
CA LYS A 39 6.00 19.43 14.30
C LYS A 39 6.89 20.39 13.49
N LYS A 40 6.50 20.72 12.26
CA LYS A 40 7.29 21.60 11.37
C LYS A 40 7.14 23.09 11.69
N MET A 41 5.97 23.51 12.17
CA MET A 41 5.60 24.93 12.31
C MET A 41 5.38 25.37 13.77
N GLY A 42 5.31 24.44 14.73
CA GLY A 42 4.99 24.71 16.13
C GLY A 42 3.50 24.89 16.42
N GLU A 43 2.68 25.04 15.38
CA GLU A 43 1.24 25.31 15.46
C GLU A 43 0.45 24.36 14.56
N ALA A 44 -0.78 24.03 14.99
CA ALA A 44 -1.64 23.18 14.20
C ALA A 44 -2.17 23.93 12.97
N PRO A 45 -2.34 23.25 11.84
CA PRO A 45 -2.97 23.83 10.65
C PRO A 45 -4.44 24.15 10.90
N HIS A 46 -4.94 25.14 10.18
CA HIS A 46 -6.38 25.40 10.09
C HIS A 46 -7.00 24.42 9.10
N ARG A 47 -8.08 23.77 9.53
CA ARG A 47 -8.86 22.87 8.68
C ARG A 47 -9.89 23.66 7.89
N VAL A 48 -9.97 23.39 6.60
CA VAL A 48 -11.08 23.84 5.76
C VAL A 48 -11.87 22.60 5.37
N ASP A 49 -13.05 22.43 5.95
CA ASP A 49 -13.94 21.32 5.62
C ASP A 49 -14.57 21.53 4.25
N THR A 50 -14.44 20.55 3.36
CA THR A 50 -15.09 20.54 2.05
C THR A 50 -15.83 19.24 1.79
N PHE A 51 -16.79 19.27 0.87
CA PHE A 51 -17.73 18.18 0.59
C PHE A 51 -17.08 16.92 -0.01
N SER A 52 -15.82 16.96 -0.46
CA SER A 52 -15.21 15.82 -1.18
C SER A 52 -13.71 15.59 -0.95
N GLY A 53 -13.08 16.24 0.03
CA GLY A 53 -11.65 16.08 0.28
C GLY A 53 -11.16 16.75 1.56
N LEU A 54 -9.88 16.56 1.86
CA LEU A 54 -9.20 17.20 2.97
C LEU A 54 -8.39 18.39 2.48
N ILE A 55 -8.66 19.58 3.04
CA ILE A 55 -7.88 20.79 2.81
C ILE A 55 -7.32 21.26 4.15
N MET A 56 -6.01 21.44 4.20
CA MET A 56 -5.30 21.89 5.39
C MET A 56 -4.45 23.11 5.05
N GLU A 57 -4.68 24.20 5.76
CA GLU A 57 -4.01 25.47 5.54
C GLU A 57 -3.07 25.81 6.69
N CYS A 58 -1.87 26.28 6.36
CA CYS A 58 -0.89 26.76 7.32
C CYS A 58 -0.07 27.90 6.70
N LYS A 59 0.77 28.57 7.50
CA LYS A 59 1.63 29.67 7.02
C LYS A 59 2.54 29.27 5.84
N ALA A 60 2.90 27.99 5.74
CA ALA A 60 3.71 27.44 4.67
C ALA A 60 2.96 27.26 3.34
N GLY A 61 1.64 27.18 3.35
CA GLY A 61 0.82 26.88 2.18
C GLY A 61 -0.42 26.03 2.50
N LYS A 62 -1.05 25.53 1.43
CA LYS A 62 -2.24 24.68 1.47
C LYS A 62 -1.90 23.27 1.01
N ILE A 63 -2.37 22.26 1.73
CA ILE A 63 -2.29 20.85 1.35
C ILE A 63 -3.70 20.40 0.97
N PHE A 64 -3.82 19.75 -0.19
CA PHE A 64 -5.04 19.14 -0.68
C PHE A 64 -4.84 17.63 -0.74
N PHE A 65 -5.79 16.88 -0.20
CA PHE A 65 -5.81 15.43 -0.33
C PHE A 65 -7.21 14.94 -0.69
N LYS A 66 -7.32 14.23 -1.81
CA LYS A 66 -8.58 13.65 -2.29
C LYS A 66 -8.28 12.40 -3.09
N ASP A 67 -8.99 11.31 -2.78
CA ASP A 67 -8.92 10.06 -3.54
C ASP A 67 -7.47 9.58 -3.79
N GLY A 68 -6.62 9.66 -2.76
CA GLY A 68 -5.20 9.26 -2.84
C GLY A 68 -4.30 10.22 -3.62
N ILE A 69 -4.83 11.31 -4.16
CA ILE A 69 -4.09 12.39 -4.79
C ILE A 69 -3.73 13.43 -3.73
N LEU A 70 -2.44 13.78 -3.68
CA LEU A 70 -1.89 14.80 -2.79
C LEU A 70 -1.29 15.94 -3.61
N ASP A 71 -1.84 17.13 -3.41
CA ASP A 71 -1.32 18.37 -3.96
C ASP A 71 -0.89 19.33 -2.84
N PHE A 72 0.08 20.17 -3.16
CA PHE A 72 0.61 21.18 -2.24
C PHE A 72 0.81 22.50 -2.96
N GLU A 73 0.16 23.53 -2.45
CA GLU A 73 0.28 24.90 -2.93
C GLU A 73 1.09 25.70 -1.90
N PRO A 74 2.39 25.96 -2.15
CA PRO A 74 3.23 26.69 -1.21
C PRO A 74 2.85 28.17 -1.16
N ASN A 75 2.95 28.77 0.02
CA ASN A 75 2.86 30.22 0.16
C ASN A 75 4.04 30.87 -0.59
N PRO A 76 3.80 31.90 -1.44
CA PRO A 76 4.84 32.57 -2.24
C PRO A 76 6.05 33.03 -1.42
N PHE A 77 5.85 33.45 -0.17
CA PHE A 77 6.91 33.95 0.70
C PHE A 77 7.72 32.82 1.37
N MET A 78 7.23 31.59 1.34
CA MET A 78 7.82 30.44 2.03
C MET A 78 8.33 29.34 1.09
N VAL A 79 8.12 29.46 -0.23
CA VAL A 79 8.45 28.44 -1.25
C VAL A 79 9.84 27.83 -1.06
N LYS A 80 10.88 28.66 -0.88
CA LYS A 80 12.27 28.18 -0.71
C LYS A 80 12.44 27.22 0.47
N LYS A 81 11.66 27.39 1.55
CA LYS A 81 11.75 26.60 2.78
C LYS A 81 10.98 25.27 2.73
N VAL A 82 10.02 25.11 1.81
CA VAL A 82 9.03 24.02 1.85
C VAL A 82 9.04 23.09 0.63
N LYS A 83 10.06 23.21 -0.23
CA LYS A 83 10.18 22.39 -1.47
C LYS A 83 10.16 20.88 -1.22
N THR A 84 10.62 20.41 -0.06
CA THR A 84 10.69 18.97 0.27
C THR A 84 9.41 18.44 0.91
N TRP A 85 8.47 19.30 1.30
CA TRP A 85 7.28 18.86 2.02
C TRP A 85 6.42 17.88 1.22
N PRO A 86 6.17 18.05 -0.10
CA PRO A 86 5.36 17.11 -0.85
C PRO A 86 5.91 15.67 -0.79
N SER A 87 7.23 15.50 -0.92
CA SER A 87 7.86 14.16 -0.86
C SER A 87 7.88 13.61 0.56
N GLU A 88 8.17 14.44 1.58
CA GLU A 88 8.09 14.05 2.98
C GLU A 88 6.68 13.58 3.37
N ILE A 89 5.65 14.33 2.98
CA ILE A 89 4.26 13.99 3.25
C ILE A 89 3.89 12.68 2.55
N ARG A 90 4.21 12.52 1.25
CA ARG A 90 3.95 11.27 0.51
C ARG A 90 4.62 10.08 1.17
N ASN A 91 5.86 10.22 1.64
CA ASN A 91 6.58 9.13 2.30
C ASN A 91 5.93 8.74 3.63
N ILE A 92 5.51 9.72 4.43
CA ILE A 92 4.79 9.46 5.68
C ILE A 92 3.48 8.74 5.36
N LEU A 93 2.65 9.29 4.47
CA LEU A 93 1.36 8.67 4.12
C LEU A 93 1.53 7.26 3.56
N LYS A 94 2.53 7.02 2.69
CA LYS A 94 2.84 5.68 2.17
C LYS A 94 3.21 4.69 3.28
N SER A 95 3.95 5.13 4.30
CA SER A 95 4.31 4.25 5.43
C SER A 95 3.06 3.78 6.18
N TYR A 96 2.10 4.68 6.46
CA TYR A 96 0.84 4.30 7.10
C TYR A 96 -0.05 3.46 6.17
N ALA A 97 -0.14 3.86 4.89
CA ALA A 97 -0.94 3.16 3.90
C ALA A 97 -0.43 1.74 3.63
N GLY A 98 0.90 1.54 3.64
CA GLY A 98 1.54 0.24 3.47
C GLY A 98 1.15 -0.75 4.57
N ALA A 99 1.06 -0.30 5.82
CA ALA A 99 0.61 -1.14 6.92
C ALA A 99 -0.87 -1.55 6.77
N VAL A 100 -1.72 -0.64 6.29
CA VAL A 100 -3.13 -0.95 5.99
C VAL A 100 -3.23 -1.92 4.81
N PHE A 101 -2.46 -1.69 3.75
CA PHE A 101 -2.39 -2.53 2.57
C PHE A 101 -2.07 -3.98 2.90
N VAL A 102 -1.00 -4.21 3.68
CA VAL A 102 -0.58 -5.58 4.05
C VAL A 102 -1.70 -6.31 4.78
N LYS A 103 -2.32 -5.68 5.77
CA LYS A 103 -3.45 -6.26 6.53
C LYS A 103 -4.67 -6.53 5.66
N SER A 104 -5.01 -5.62 4.76
CA SER A 104 -6.17 -5.77 3.87
C SER A 104 -5.94 -6.89 2.85
N ALA A 105 -4.75 -6.97 2.25
CA ALA A 105 -4.40 -8.03 1.30
C ALA A 105 -4.36 -9.39 2.00
N GLU A 106 -3.76 -9.47 3.19
CA GLU A 106 -3.76 -10.67 4.02
C GLU A 106 -5.19 -11.16 4.30
N LYS A 107 -6.08 -10.25 4.73
CA LYS A 107 -7.48 -10.56 5.00
C LYS A 107 -8.18 -11.14 3.76
N VAL A 108 -8.08 -10.47 2.61
CA VAL A 108 -8.71 -10.93 1.35
C VAL A 108 -8.20 -12.31 0.97
N LEU A 109 -6.90 -12.58 1.05
CA LEU A 109 -6.34 -13.88 0.69
C LEU A 109 -6.78 -14.98 1.67
N LYS A 110 -6.86 -14.70 2.97
CA LYS A 110 -7.35 -15.66 3.97
C LYS A 110 -8.84 -15.97 3.84
N GLU A 111 -9.63 -15.00 3.37
CA GLU A 111 -11.06 -15.20 3.10
C GLU A 111 -11.30 -15.94 1.78
N THR A 112 -10.37 -15.83 0.82
CA THR A 112 -10.51 -16.43 -0.52
C THR A 112 -9.87 -17.82 -0.63
N TYR A 113 -8.77 -18.06 0.06
CA TYR A 113 -7.94 -19.26 -0.09
C TYR A 113 -7.67 -19.92 1.26
N LYS A 114 -7.36 -21.23 1.23
CA LYS A 114 -7.02 -21.96 2.44
C LYS A 114 -5.58 -21.64 2.84
N LEU A 115 -5.41 -21.06 4.02
CA LEU A 115 -4.10 -20.73 4.59
C LEU A 115 -3.42 -22.00 5.14
N VAL A 116 -2.18 -22.21 4.75
CA VAL A 116 -1.30 -23.28 5.26
C VAL A 116 -0.31 -22.71 6.27
N ARG A 117 0.31 -21.57 5.96
CA ARG A 117 1.30 -20.92 6.80
C ARG A 117 1.29 -19.41 6.62
N GLU A 118 1.64 -18.68 7.67
CA GLU A 118 1.89 -17.24 7.63
C GLU A 118 3.24 -16.91 8.27
N GLN A 119 3.89 -15.88 7.76
CA GLN A 119 5.15 -15.36 8.30
C GLN A 119 5.23 -13.85 8.08
N GLU A 120 5.36 -13.10 9.18
CA GLU A 120 5.66 -11.67 9.11
C GLU A 120 7.12 -11.45 8.67
N LEU A 121 7.32 -10.51 7.76
CA LEU A 121 8.64 -10.10 7.29
C LEU A 121 9.16 -8.91 8.10
N GLU A 122 10.48 -8.79 8.17
CA GLU A 122 11.11 -7.56 8.62
C GLU A 122 10.58 -6.36 7.82
N LYS A 123 10.32 -5.25 8.53
CA LYS A 123 9.72 -4.01 7.97
C LYS A 123 8.23 -4.10 7.64
N GLY A 124 7.51 -5.10 8.16
CA GLY A 124 6.04 -5.14 8.17
C GLY A 124 5.41 -5.71 6.89
N GLY A 125 6.17 -6.48 6.11
CA GLY A 125 5.60 -7.31 5.04
C GLY A 125 5.03 -8.61 5.59
N MET A 126 4.35 -9.38 4.73
CA MET A 126 3.76 -10.66 5.08
C MET A 126 4.05 -11.67 3.98
N VAL A 127 4.32 -12.92 4.35
CA VAL A 127 4.35 -14.06 3.43
C VAL A 127 3.27 -15.04 3.85
N LEU A 128 2.38 -15.36 2.92
CA LEU A 128 1.35 -16.36 3.11
C LEU A 128 1.66 -17.57 2.23
N GLU A 129 1.42 -18.75 2.77
CA GLU A 129 1.42 -20.00 2.03
C GLU A 129 -0.02 -20.49 1.95
N ILE A 130 -0.55 -20.63 0.73
CA ILE A 130 -1.98 -20.89 0.48
C ILE A 130 -2.18 -22.03 -0.51
N GLU A 131 -3.28 -22.74 -0.33
CA GLU A 131 -3.82 -23.72 -1.26
C GLU A 131 -4.97 -23.08 -2.06
N VAL A 132 -4.96 -23.28 -3.37
CA VAL A 132 -6.02 -22.82 -4.29
C VAL A 132 -6.99 -23.98 -4.52
N PRO A 133 -8.32 -23.78 -4.33
CA PRO A 133 -9.30 -24.87 -4.39
C PRO A 133 -9.25 -25.75 -5.65
N ASP A 134 -8.94 -25.15 -6.81
CA ASP A 134 -8.95 -25.84 -8.11
C ASP A 134 -7.56 -26.32 -8.57
N ALA A 135 -6.55 -26.27 -7.70
CA ALA A 135 -5.17 -26.64 -8.00
C ALA A 135 -4.62 -27.62 -6.94
N GLU A 136 -5.17 -28.84 -6.90
CA GLU A 136 -4.71 -29.88 -5.97
C GLU A 136 -3.21 -30.18 -6.13
N GLY A 137 -2.47 -30.20 -5.02
CA GLY A 137 -1.02 -30.45 -5.01
C GLY A 137 -0.13 -29.23 -5.30
N TYR A 138 -0.73 -28.07 -5.60
CA TYR A 138 -0.01 -26.81 -5.74
C TYR A 138 -0.02 -26.02 -4.44
N LEU A 139 1.14 -25.47 -4.09
CA LEU A 139 1.31 -24.63 -2.92
C LEU A 139 1.88 -23.28 -3.34
N PHE A 140 1.13 -22.22 -3.06
CA PHE A 140 1.49 -20.87 -3.48
C PHE A 140 2.03 -20.07 -2.30
N GLN A 141 3.20 -19.47 -2.50
CA GLN A 141 3.78 -18.53 -1.56
C GLN A 141 3.53 -17.11 -2.07
N VAL A 142 2.83 -16.29 -1.29
CA VAL A 142 2.44 -14.93 -1.64
C VAL A 142 3.15 -13.96 -0.72
N ALA A 143 4.10 -13.20 -1.26
CA ALA A 143 4.79 -12.13 -0.56
C ALA A 143 4.05 -10.80 -0.77
N ILE A 144 3.64 -10.17 0.33
CA ILE A 144 2.90 -8.90 0.39
C ILE A 144 3.80 -7.86 1.05
N LEU A 145 4.14 -6.80 0.32
CA LEU A 145 5.07 -5.77 0.79
C LEU A 145 4.34 -4.44 1.06
N PRO A 146 4.76 -3.67 2.09
CA PRO A 146 4.18 -2.35 2.40
C PRO A 146 4.27 -1.33 1.27
N SER A 147 5.12 -1.58 0.26
CA SER A 147 5.21 -0.76 -0.95
C SER A 147 3.99 -0.89 -1.88
N GLY A 148 2.98 -1.70 -1.52
CA GLY A 148 1.85 -2.01 -2.39
C GLY A 148 2.13 -3.15 -3.37
N ARG A 149 3.26 -3.85 -3.23
CA ARG A 149 3.64 -4.95 -4.14
C ARG A 149 3.19 -6.28 -3.58
N VAL A 150 2.62 -7.12 -4.44
CA VAL A 150 2.35 -8.53 -4.17
C VAL A 150 3.09 -9.39 -5.18
N THR A 151 3.70 -10.47 -4.74
CA THR A 151 4.45 -11.38 -5.61
C THR A 151 4.12 -12.81 -5.25
N VAL A 152 3.73 -13.59 -6.26
CA VAL A 152 3.27 -14.98 -6.09
C VAL A 152 4.32 -15.92 -6.66
N PHE A 153 4.67 -16.92 -5.86
CA PHE A 153 5.54 -18.03 -6.21
C PHE A 153 4.78 -19.34 -6.02
N SER A 154 5.26 -20.42 -6.65
CA SER A 154 4.72 -21.76 -6.46
C SER A 154 5.85 -22.77 -6.29
N ASN A 155 5.52 -23.92 -5.73
CA ASN A 155 6.37 -25.10 -5.74
C ASN A 155 6.49 -25.75 -7.13
N GLN A 156 5.57 -25.45 -8.06
CA GLN A 156 5.57 -25.92 -9.45
C GLN A 156 5.64 -24.74 -10.43
N ASN A 157 6.00 -25.01 -11.69
CA ASN A 157 6.08 -23.99 -12.73
C ASN A 157 5.58 -24.54 -14.08
N ASP A 158 4.27 -24.77 -14.14
CA ASP A 158 3.52 -25.14 -15.33
C ASP A 158 2.39 -24.13 -15.58
N ASP A 159 1.61 -24.36 -16.64
CA ASP A 159 0.54 -23.45 -17.06
C ASP A 159 -0.55 -23.32 -15.99
N THR A 160 -0.87 -24.39 -15.26
CA THR A 160 -1.86 -24.39 -14.17
C THR A 160 -1.38 -23.51 -13.00
N ALA A 161 -0.11 -23.64 -12.61
CA ALA A 161 0.51 -22.82 -11.57
C ALA A 161 0.52 -21.34 -11.97
N GLN A 162 0.83 -21.03 -13.24
CA GLN A 162 0.81 -19.66 -13.74
C GLN A 162 -0.61 -19.08 -13.73
N GLN A 163 -1.61 -19.81 -14.23
CA GLN A 163 -2.99 -19.36 -14.22
C GLN A 163 -3.52 -19.12 -12.80
N SER A 164 -3.21 -20.02 -11.87
CA SER A 164 -3.59 -19.90 -10.46
C SER A 164 -2.90 -18.70 -9.80
N ALA A 165 -1.62 -18.47 -10.08
CA ALA A 165 -0.89 -17.30 -9.58
C ALA A 165 -1.50 -15.98 -10.09
N LEU A 166 -1.94 -15.94 -11.35
CA LEU A 166 -2.66 -14.79 -11.91
C LEU A 166 -4.03 -14.61 -11.25
N GLN A 167 -4.75 -15.68 -10.94
CA GLN A 167 -6.03 -15.61 -10.22
C GLN A 167 -5.88 -15.04 -8.81
N ILE A 168 -4.80 -15.41 -8.10
CA ILE A 168 -4.46 -14.84 -6.80
C ILE A 168 -4.31 -13.32 -6.91
N VAL A 169 -3.54 -12.82 -7.87
CA VAL A 169 -3.38 -11.36 -8.04
C VAL A 169 -4.70 -10.69 -8.46
N LYS A 170 -5.48 -11.30 -9.36
CA LYS A 170 -6.81 -10.81 -9.76
C LYS A 170 -7.81 -10.72 -8.61
N SER A 171 -7.72 -11.61 -7.61
CA SER A 171 -8.59 -11.52 -6.43
C SER A 171 -8.34 -10.25 -5.60
N LEU A 172 -7.08 -9.81 -5.55
CA LEU A 172 -6.69 -8.57 -4.89
C LEU A 172 -7.05 -7.34 -5.73
N GLU A 173 -6.98 -7.45 -7.05
CA GLU A 173 -7.42 -6.40 -7.98
C GLU A 173 -8.93 -6.14 -7.85
N LYS A 174 -9.75 -7.21 -7.82
CA LYS A 174 -11.21 -7.11 -7.57
C LYS A 174 -11.55 -6.46 -6.24
N SER A 175 -10.63 -6.53 -5.27
CA SER A 175 -10.75 -5.91 -3.95
C SER A 175 -10.18 -4.48 -3.91
N ASN A 176 -9.80 -3.90 -5.05
CA ASN A 176 -9.17 -2.58 -5.20
C ASN A 176 -7.85 -2.42 -4.44
N LEU A 177 -7.11 -3.51 -4.22
CA LEU A 177 -5.85 -3.47 -3.49
C LEU A 177 -4.63 -3.33 -4.41
N VAL A 178 -4.65 -3.96 -5.58
CA VAL A 178 -3.57 -3.86 -6.58
C VAL A 178 -4.13 -3.37 -7.91
N ASP A 179 -3.27 -2.75 -8.71
CA ASP A 179 -3.52 -2.45 -10.13
C ASP A 179 -2.79 -3.53 -10.93
N PHE A 180 -3.51 -4.49 -11.51
CA PHE A 180 -2.95 -5.62 -12.24
C PHE A 180 -3.25 -5.55 -13.73
#